data_AF-A0AAN8G2K7-F1
#
_entry.id   AF-A0AAN8G2K7-F1
#
_cell.length_a   1.000
_cell.length_b   1.000
_cell.length_c   1.000
_cell.angle_alpha   90.00
_cell.angle_beta   90.00
_cell.angle_gamma   90.00
#
_symmetry.space_group_name_H-M   'P 1'
#
loop_
_entity.id
_entity.type
_entity.pdbx_description
1 polymer ?
#
loop_
_entity_poly.entity_id
_entity_poly.type
_entity_poly.pdbx_seq_one_letter_code
_entity_poly.pdbx_strand_id
1 'polypeptide(L)'
;MAVSFNLEQNVLLDREIAEKVKNYLLGGDHEESHHFVKRSVSSSSDENDSSDLRDPEKPAGVIDWTFSEQAPVSPDPNIEAPLAWLSQCYVITYNCLDYVLLLNQQRFALLTRSASDDSQYEIGCLKELDYQLGFAKEDNITCGCLFGLGTHRVSETLDCLIVAIGMSNGHVVFFTERGVLLFYEQFSESEIYNVTFDQTEDSQQLTVVTSADFFAVDPISLHSTLLKAKSAIAKSEKTAEELSKSLEVDVDRLKPEKSKNGIRHVLFTGVHCQSSFKQY
;
A
#
# COMPACT_ATOMS: atom_id res chain seq x y z
N MET A 1 24.12 -25.97 2.01
CA MET A 1 23.70 -25.39 0.73
C MET A 1 23.40 -23.93 1.03
N ALA A 2 24.32 -23.02 0.70
CA ALA A 2 24.17 -21.60 1.02
C ALA A 2 23.42 -20.94 -0.15
N VAL A 3 22.21 -20.45 0.12
CA VAL A 3 21.44 -19.67 -0.85
C VAL A 3 22.01 -18.26 -0.81
N SER A 4 22.85 -17.92 -1.80
CA SER A 4 23.28 -16.54 -2.02
C SER A 4 22.19 -15.82 -2.81
N PHE A 5 21.50 -14.89 -2.18
CA PHE A 5 20.65 -13.93 -2.88
C PHE A 5 21.57 -12.86 -3.47
N ASN A 6 21.74 -12.84 -4.79
CA ASN A 6 22.24 -11.65 -5.47
C ASN A 6 21.08 -10.65 -5.48
N LEU A 7 21.21 -9.55 -4.72
CA LEU A 7 20.43 -8.34 -4.96
C LEU A 7 20.95 -7.74 -6.27
N GLU A 8 20.46 -8.26 -7.40
CA GLU A 8 20.82 -7.75 -8.72
C GLU A 8 20.16 -6.38 -8.90
N GLN A 9 20.97 -5.33 -8.74
CA GLN A 9 20.71 -3.90 -8.97
C GLN A 9 20.30 -3.10 -7.74
N ASN A 10 21.18 -2.15 -7.39
CA ASN A 10 20.85 -1.04 -6.48
C ASN A 10 20.05 -0.02 -7.28
N VAL A 11 18.76 0.11 -7.01
CA VAL A 11 17.98 1.24 -7.51
C VAL A 11 18.22 2.43 -6.57
N LEU A 12 18.60 3.56 -7.14
CA LEU A 12 18.96 4.77 -6.42
C LEU A 12 17.78 5.74 -6.46
N LEU A 13 17.37 6.21 -5.28
CA LEU A 13 16.49 7.36 -5.16
C LEU A 13 17.37 8.61 -5.10
N ASP A 14 17.33 9.42 -6.14
CA ASP A 14 18.06 10.67 -6.17
C ASP A 14 17.59 11.60 -5.03
N ARG A 15 18.52 12.36 -4.47
CA ARG A 15 18.26 13.23 -3.32
C ARG A 15 17.21 14.29 -3.64
N GLU A 16 17.25 14.87 -4.84
CA GLU A 16 16.28 15.89 -5.26
C GLU A 16 14.85 15.31 -5.30
N ILE A 17 14.72 14.09 -5.82
CA ILE A 17 13.44 13.37 -5.87
C ILE A 17 12.98 13.00 -4.46
N ALA A 18 13.89 12.49 -3.63
CA ALA A 18 13.59 12.15 -2.24
C ALA A 18 13.10 13.37 -1.44
N GLU A 19 13.75 14.53 -1.60
CA GLU A 19 13.36 15.77 -0.93
C GLU A 19 12.00 16.27 -1.45
N LYS A 20 11.75 16.22 -2.76
CA LYS A 20 10.45 16.60 -3.35
C LYS A 20 9.31 15.72 -2.83
N VAL A 21 9.52 14.41 -2.78
CA VAL A 21 8.53 13.45 -2.29
C VAL A 21 8.31 13.59 -0.78
N LYS A 22 9.39 13.76 0.00
CA LYS A 22 9.33 14.06 1.44
C LYS A 22 8.47 15.31 1.68
N ASN A 23 8.75 16.40 0.98
CA ASN A 23 8.03 17.66 1.15
C ASN A 23 6.56 17.53 0.77
N TYR A 24 6.24 16.78 -0.28
CA TYR A 24 4.86 16.53 -0.68
C TYR A 24 4.07 15.70 0.35
N LEU A 25 4.64 14.57 0.78
CA LEU A 25 3.96 13.63 1.67
C LEU A 25 3.91 14.11 3.12
N LEU A 26 4.91 14.87 3.58
CA LEU A 26 5.05 15.28 4.99
C LEU A 26 4.88 16.78 5.22
N GLY A 27 4.64 17.57 4.17
CA GLY A 27 4.26 18.99 4.27
C GLY A 27 5.43 19.94 4.54
N GLY A 28 6.49 19.85 3.72
CA GLY A 28 7.68 20.71 3.82
C GLY A 28 7.51 22.13 3.28
N ASP A 29 6.55 22.37 2.37
CA ASP A 29 6.25 23.70 1.83
C ASP A 29 4.88 24.20 2.32
N HIS A 30 4.95 25.32 3.05
CA HIS A 30 3.83 25.93 3.79
C HIS A 30 2.84 26.71 2.92
N GLU A 31 3.03 26.81 1.60
CA GLU A 31 2.13 27.59 0.73
C GLU A 31 0.96 26.80 0.13
N GLU A 32 0.96 25.46 0.17
CA GLU A 32 -0.13 24.64 -0.39
C GLU A 32 -0.81 23.69 0.60
N SER A 33 -0.42 23.70 1.89
CA SER A 33 -1.02 22.81 2.90
C SER A 33 -1.71 23.60 4.00
N HIS A 34 -3.04 23.68 3.93
CA HIS A 34 -3.83 24.20 5.03
C HIS A 34 -3.74 23.26 6.25
N HIS A 35 -3.02 23.72 7.27
CA HIS A 35 -3.07 23.30 8.67
C HIS A 35 -2.70 21.84 8.99
N PHE A 36 -1.43 21.65 9.35
CA PHE A 36 -0.90 20.40 9.88
C PHE A 36 -0.99 20.35 11.42
N VAL A 37 -1.52 19.25 11.95
CA VAL A 37 -1.37 18.85 13.35
C VAL A 37 -0.28 17.78 13.40
N LYS A 38 0.84 18.09 14.07
CA LYS A 38 1.87 17.11 14.41
C LYS A 38 1.23 15.97 15.21
N ARG A 39 1.36 14.72 14.75
CA ARG A 39 1.23 13.56 15.62
C ARG A 39 2.40 13.58 16.59
N SER A 40 2.17 14.07 17.81
CA SER A 40 3.04 13.77 18.93
C SER A 40 2.87 12.30 19.26
N VAL A 41 3.96 11.54 19.14
CA VAL A 41 4.06 10.19 19.68
C VAL A 41 3.84 10.35 21.18
N SER A 42 2.73 9.82 21.68
CA SER A 42 2.39 9.93 23.10
C SER A 42 3.33 9.03 23.89
N SER A 43 4.37 9.62 24.47
CA SER A 43 5.13 9.02 25.56
C SER A 43 4.29 9.08 26.83
N SER A 44 3.58 8.01 27.16
CA SER A 44 2.97 7.85 28.48
C SER A 44 4.04 7.38 29.47
N SER A 45 4.52 8.31 30.28
CA SER A 45 5.13 8.06 31.60
C SER A 45 4.00 8.25 32.65
N ASP A 46 3.90 7.57 33.80
CA ASP A 46 4.85 6.85 34.64
C ASP A 46 4.12 5.92 35.64
N GLU A 47 4.87 4.93 36.11
CA GLU A 47 4.92 4.33 37.47
C GLU A 47 3.88 3.29 38.00
N ASN A 48 4.41 2.07 38.15
CA ASN A 48 4.48 1.20 39.35
C ASN A 48 3.20 0.81 40.12
N ASP A 49 2.86 -0.49 40.11
CA ASP A 49 3.07 -1.34 41.31
C ASP A 49 2.82 -2.85 41.06
N SER A 50 3.76 -3.64 41.60
CA SER A 50 3.76 -5.06 41.99
C SER A 50 2.58 -5.99 41.66
N SER A 51 2.87 -7.15 41.03
CA SER A 51 2.81 -8.47 41.70
C SER A 51 3.15 -9.62 40.73
N ASP A 52 3.89 -10.59 41.28
CA ASP A 52 4.33 -11.84 40.69
C ASP A 52 3.26 -12.61 39.90
N LEU A 53 3.58 -13.03 38.69
CA LEU A 53 3.20 -14.35 38.13
C LEU A 53 4.25 -14.73 37.06
N ARG A 54 5.18 -15.62 37.43
CA ARG A 54 6.18 -16.20 36.53
C ARG A 54 5.49 -17.17 35.57
N ASP A 55 5.55 -16.88 34.27
CA ASP A 55 5.24 -17.85 33.22
C ASP A 55 6.46 -18.76 32.98
N PRO A 56 6.37 -20.10 33.12
CA PRO A 56 7.50 -20.99 32.93
C PRO A 56 7.46 -21.61 31.53
N GLU A 57 7.43 -20.81 30.47
CA GLU A 57 7.77 -21.31 29.13
C GLU A 57 9.26 -21.10 28.86
N LYS A 58 9.99 -22.22 28.76
CA LYS A 58 11.39 -22.20 28.34
C LYS A 58 11.46 -21.75 26.87
N PRO A 59 12.23 -20.72 26.52
CA PRO A 59 12.44 -20.36 25.12
C PRO A 59 13.17 -21.51 24.43
N ALA A 60 12.61 -21.94 23.30
CA ALA A 60 13.23 -22.91 22.40
C ALA A 60 14.63 -22.39 22.01
N GLY A 61 15.64 -23.25 22.13
CA GLY A 61 17.05 -22.90 21.97
C GLY A 61 17.32 -22.10 20.70
N VAL A 62 17.47 -20.79 20.87
CA VAL A 62 18.06 -19.90 19.87
C VAL A 62 19.56 -20.11 19.96
N ILE A 63 20.14 -20.59 18.87
CA ILE A 63 21.59 -20.67 18.69
C ILE A 63 22.12 -19.24 18.83
N ASP A 64 22.95 -19.01 19.84
CA ASP A 64 23.59 -17.72 20.14
C ASP A 64 24.37 -17.24 18.92
N TRP A 65 23.78 -16.31 18.18
CA TRP A 65 24.53 -15.48 17.24
C TRP A 65 25.36 -14.52 18.09
N THR A 66 26.63 -14.83 18.31
CA THR A 66 27.58 -13.93 18.95
C THR A 66 27.81 -12.73 18.04
N PHE A 67 27.00 -11.69 18.20
CA PHE A 67 27.32 -10.37 17.69
C PHE A 67 28.44 -9.83 18.57
N SER A 68 29.61 -9.57 17.98
CA SER A 68 30.66 -8.81 18.67
C SER A 68 30.04 -7.53 19.21
N GLU A 69 30.15 -7.31 20.52
CA GLU A 69 29.77 -6.09 21.21
C GLU A 69 30.60 -4.92 20.65
N GLN A 70 30.17 -4.37 19.53
CA GLN A 70 30.41 -2.97 19.24
C GLN A 70 29.40 -2.21 20.10
N ALA A 71 29.92 -1.44 21.04
CA ALA A 71 29.12 -0.52 21.84
C ALA A 71 28.12 0.20 20.93
N PRO A 72 26.83 0.31 21.32
CA PRO A 72 25.86 1.01 20.52
C PRO A 72 26.37 2.44 20.36
N VAL A 73 26.79 2.79 19.15
CA VAL A 73 26.98 4.17 18.77
C VAL A 73 25.59 4.77 18.87
N SER A 74 25.31 5.46 19.98
CA SER A 74 24.11 6.27 20.14
C SER A 74 24.03 7.15 18.89
N PRO A 75 22.98 7.03 18.07
CA PRO A 75 22.85 7.87 16.89
C PRO A 75 22.85 9.32 17.36
N ASP A 76 23.79 10.10 16.81
CA ASP A 76 23.86 11.54 17.04
C ASP A 76 22.53 12.15 16.59
N PRO A 77 21.74 12.80 17.47
CA PRO A 77 20.42 13.33 17.12
C PRO A 77 20.46 14.43 16.04
N ASN A 78 21.66 14.90 15.67
CA ASN A 78 21.87 15.85 14.58
C ASN A 78 22.14 15.21 13.21
N ILE A 79 22.26 13.89 13.12
CA ILE A 79 22.43 13.18 11.84
C ILE A 79 21.10 12.52 11.51
N GLU A 80 20.22 13.26 10.84
CA GLU A 80 19.00 12.70 10.24
C GLU A 80 19.45 11.61 9.26
N ALA A 81 19.23 10.34 9.60
CA ALA A 81 19.62 9.23 8.74
C ALA A 81 18.99 9.44 7.35
N PRO A 82 19.73 9.21 6.25
CA PRO A 82 19.19 9.37 4.91
C PRO A 82 17.90 8.56 4.80
N LEU A 83 16.82 9.21 4.36
CA LEU A 83 15.48 8.62 4.20
C LEU A 83 14.75 8.21 5.50
N ALA A 84 15.14 8.70 6.68
CA ALA A 84 14.41 8.45 7.94
C ALA A 84 12.91 8.79 7.84
N TRP A 85 12.55 9.73 6.98
CA TRP A 85 11.18 10.13 6.70
C TRP A 85 10.31 9.02 6.08
N LEU A 86 10.90 8.03 5.39
CA LEU A 86 10.15 6.88 4.83
C LEU A 86 9.50 6.04 5.92
N SER A 87 10.04 6.03 7.14
CA SER A 87 9.43 5.32 8.29
C SER A 87 8.05 5.86 8.67
N GLN A 88 7.69 7.05 8.19
CA GLN A 88 6.40 7.69 8.40
C GLN A 88 5.40 7.41 7.27
N CYS A 89 5.80 6.64 6.26
CA CYS A 89 4.99 6.30 5.10
C CYS A 89 4.74 4.78 5.03
N TYR A 90 3.60 4.38 4.48
CA TYR A 90 3.45 3.01 4.00
C TYR A 90 4.17 2.88 2.65
N VAL A 91 4.95 1.81 2.51
CA VAL A 91 5.73 1.53 1.31
C VAL A 91 5.22 0.23 0.69
N ILE A 92 4.74 0.31 -0.55
CA ILE A 92 4.26 -0.83 -1.32
C ILE A 92 5.04 -0.88 -2.62
N THR A 93 5.45 -2.08 -3.02
CA THR A 93 6.32 -2.27 -4.18
C THR A 93 5.69 -3.25 -5.16
N TYR A 94 5.88 -3.03 -6.45
CA TYR A 94 5.40 -3.93 -7.50
C TYR A 94 6.50 -4.18 -8.54
N ASN A 95 6.47 -5.37 -9.14
CA ASN A 95 7.41 -5.84 -10.17
C ASN A 95 8.88 -5.59 -9.82
N CYS A 96 9.39 -6.25 -8.77
CA CYS A 96 10.79 -6.16 -8.36
C CYS A 96 11.31 -4.72 -8.15
N LEU A 97 10.49 -3.87 -7.52
CA LEU A 97 10.79 -2.45 -7.26
C LEU A 97 10.73 -1.53 -8.49
N ASP A 98 10.24 -1.97 -9.64
CA ASP A 98 10.00 -1.06 -10.78
C ASP A 98 8.97 0.03 -10.44
N TYR A 99 8.07 -0.27 -9.50
CA TYR A 99 7.11 0.67 -8.97
C TYR A 99 7.15 0.69 -7.44
N VAL A 100 7.19 1.88 -6.86
CA VAL A 100 7.15 2.10 -5.41
C VAL A 100 6.06 3.11 -5.08
N LEU A 101 5.02 2.66 -4.39
CA LEU A 101 3.94 3.49 -3.88
C LEU A 101 4.23 3.87 -2.43
N LEU A 102 4.20 5.17 -2.17
CA LEU A 102 4.37 5.77 -0.86
C LEU A 102 3.05 6.43 -0.46
N LEU A 103 2.52 6.05 0.70
CA LEU A 103 1.25 6.55 1.22
C LEU A 103 1.48 7.27 2.56
N ASN A 104 0.84 8.42 2.73
CA ASN A 104 0.75 9.09 4.03
C ASN A 104 -0.51 9.96 4.12
N GLN A 105 -1.29 9.77 5.18
CA GLN A 105 -2.55 10.51 5.41
C GLN A 105 -3.49 10.42 4.19
N GLN A 106 -3.78 11.52 3.51
CA GLN A 106 -4.59 11.57 2.29
C GLN A 106 -3.76 11.64 1.00
N ARG A 107 -2.42 11.54 1.09
CA ARG A 107 -1.52 11.73 -0.03
C ARG A 107 -0.84 10.44 -0.43
N PHE A 108 -0.63 10.28 -1.71
CA PHE A 108 0.22 9.24 -2.25
C PHE A 108 1.17 9.75 -3.33
N ALA A 109 2.32 9.10 -3.41
CA ALA A 109 3.30 9.27 -4.46
C ALA A 109 3.60 7.91 -5.07
N LEU A 110 3.57 7.82 -6.41
CA LEU A 110 4.02 6.64 -7.14
C LEU A 110 5.35 6.98 -7.81
N LEU A 111 6.38 6.22 -7.45
CA LEU A 111 7.68 6.26 -8.09
C LEU A 111 7.76 5.14 -9.11
N THR A 112 8.29 5.44 -10.28
CA THR A 112 8.46 4.51 -11.39
C THR A 112 9.94 4.47 -11.76
N ARG A 113 10.45 3.31 -12.11
CA ARG A 113 11.81 3.19 -12.64
C ARG A 113 11.96 4.01 -13.91
N SER A 114 13.07 4.74 -14.03
CA SER A 114 13.31 5.60 -15.18
C SER A 114 13.50 4.78 -16.44
N ALA A 115 12.83 5.19 -17.52
CA ALA A 115 13.06 4.60 -18.84
C ALA A 115 14.40 5.04 -19.45
N SER A 116 15.02 6.09 -18.91
CA SER A 116 16.29 6.65 -19.39
C SER A 116 17.50 6.10 -18.63
N ASP A 117 17.33 5.77 -17.35
CA ASP A 117 18.34 5.16 -16.50
C ASP A 117 17.69 4.09 -15.61
N ASP A 118 17.89 2.82 -15.96
CA ASP A 118 17.40 1.66 -15.21
C ASP A 118 17.86 1.68 -13.74
N SER A 119 18.80 2.51 -13.32
CA SER A 119 19.22 2.59 -11.92
C SER A 119 18.50 3.68 -11.11
N GLN A 120 17.61 4.49 -11.70
CA GLN A 120 17.00 5.64 -11.03
C GLN A 120 15.47 5.58 -10.99
N TYR A 121 14.89 6.21 -9.98
CA TYR A 121 13.45 6.47 -9.91
C TYR A 121 13.07 7.81 -10.50
N GLU A 122 11.88 7.87 -11.09
CA GLU A 122 11.17 9.08 -11.47
C GLU A 122 9.85 9.17 -10.69
N ILE A 123 9.29 10.37 -10.56
CA ILE A 123 7.95 10.55 -10.01
C ILE A 123 6.93 10.27 -11.12
N GLY A 124 6.23 9.15 -11.03
CA GLY A 124 5.13 8.81 -11.93
C GLY A 124 3.88 9.66 -11.66
N CYS A 125 3.48 9.77 -10.40
CA CYS A 125 2.41 10.69 -9.99
C CYS A 125 2.49 11.11 -8.51
N LEU A 126 1.93 12.29 -8.23
CA LEU A 126 1.65 12.81 -6.88
C LEU A 126 0.17 13.16 -6.81
N LYS A 127 -0.54 12.61 -5.83
CA LYS A 127 -1.98 12.83 -5.68
C LYS A 127 -2.38 12.94 -4.23
N GLU A 128 -3.30 13.88 -4.01
CA GLU A 128 -4.03 14.04 -2.76
C GLU A 128 -5.45 13.55 -3.02
N LEU A 129 -5.97 12.75 -2.09
CA LEU A 129 -7.35 12.29 -2.09
C LEU A 129 -8.22 13.47 -1.66
N ASP A 130 -8.45 14.35 -2.63
CA ASP A 130 -9.05 15.67 -2.49
C ASP A 130 -10.56 15.60 -2.19
N TYR A 131 -11.15 16.73 -1.80
CA TYR A 131 -12.59 16.92 -1.53
C TYR A 131 -13.53 16.53 -2.68
N GLN A 132 -12.99 16.26 -3.87
CA GLN A 132 -13.76 15.85 -5.04
C GLN A 132 -14.56 14.55 -4.82
N LEU A 133 -14.09 13.69 -3.91
CA LEU A 133 -14.81 12.49 -3.49
C LEU A 133 -15.84 12.75 -2.38
N GLY A 134 -15.92 13.98 -1.87
CA GLY A 134 -16.75 14.34 -0.72
C GLY A 134 -16.24 13.77 0.60
N PHE A 135 -15.01 13.23 0.63
CA PHE A 135 -14.40 12.66 1.83
C PHE A 135 -14.09 13.73 2.87
N ALA A 136 -14.25 13.37 4.14
CA ALA A 136 -13.96 14.26 5.24
C ALA A 136 -12.45 14.49 5.35
N LYS A 137 -12.04 15.62 5.92
CA LYS A 137 -10.62 15.88 6.28
C LYS A 137 -10.03 14.80 7.21
N GLU A 138 -10.91 14.08 7.91
CA GLU A 138 -10.56 13.05 8.87
C GLU A 138 -10.33 11.68 8.21
N ASP A 139 -10.74 11.52 6.95
CA ASP A 139 -10.58 10.28 6.21
C ASP A 139 -9.12 10.09 5.81
N ASN A 140 -8.51 8.98 6.17
CA ASN A 140 -7.10 8.72 5.89
C ASN A 140 -6.94 7.43 5.08
N ILE A 141 -5.85 7.37 4.32
CA ILE A 141 -5.36 6.15 3.69
C ILE A 141 -4.88 5.21 4.79
N THR A 142 -5.43 4.00 4.79
CA THR A 142 -5.09 2.96 5.76
C THR A 142 -4.19 1.88 5.16
N CYS A 143 -4.37 1.57 3.87
CA CYS A 143 -3.60 0.56 3.16
C CYS A 143 -3.63 0.82 1.64
N GLY A 144 -2.81 0.09 0.90
CA GLY A 144 -2.85 0.13 -0.56
C GLY A 144 -2.26 -1.11 -1.20
N CYS A 145 -2.55 -1.27 -2.48
CA CYS A 145 -2.11 -2.38 -3.30
C CYS A 145 -1.80 -1.90 -4.72
N LEU A 146 -0.82 -2.53 -5.35
CA LEU A 146 -0.47 -2.32 -6.75
C LEU A 146 -0.73 -3.61 -7.53
N PHE A 147 -1.38 -3.53 -8.68
CA PHE A 147 -1.55 -4.67 -9.58
C PHE A 147 -1.68 -4.23 -11.03
N GLY A 148 -1.26 -5.08 -11.97
CA GLY A 148 -1.37 -4.81 -13.40
C GLY A 148 -2.77 -5.09 -13.94
N LEU A 149 -3.31 -4.19 -14.75
CA LEU A 149 -4.47 -4.44 -15.59
C LEU A 149 -3.98 -4.92 -16.97
N GLY A 150 -4.22 -6.20 -17.28
CA GLY A 150 -3.87 -6.78 -18.59
C GLY A 150 -4.88 -6.47 -19.68
N THR A 151 -4.49 -6.61 -20.95
CA THR A 151 -5.44 -6.65 -22.07
C THR A 151 -6.01 -8.08 -22.21
N HIS A 152 -7.09 -8.25 -22.98
CA HIS A 152 -7.65 -9.57 -23.29
C HIS A 152 -6.69 -10.52 -24.04
N ARG A 153 -5.50 -10.06 -24.44
CA ARG A 153 -4.52 -10.81 -25.23
C ARG A 153 -3.28 -11.06 -24.40
N VAL A 154 -2.94 -12.33 -24.22
CA VAL A 154 -1.88 -12.77 -23.28
C VAL A 154 -0.45 -12.40 -23.74
N SER A 155 -0.29 -11.84 -24.93
CA SER A 155 1.01 -11.47 -25.51
C SER A 155 1.32 -9.97 -25.49
N GLU A 156 0.44 -9.13 -24.95
CA GLU A 156 0.61 -7.68 -24.94
C GLU A 156 1.13 -7.20 -23.58
N THR A 157 1.85 -6.07 -23.59
CA THR A 157 2.26 -5.36 -22.37
C THR A 157 1.05 -5.01 -21.51
N LEU A 158 1.25 -4.89 -20.19
CA LEU A 158 0.21 -4.40 -19.28
C LEU A 158 -0.43 -3.12 -19.85
N ASP A 159 -1.76 -3.06 -19.81
CA ASP A 159 -2.50 -1.91 -20.35
C ASP A 159 -2.36 -0.70 -19.40
N CYS A 160 -2.32 -0.95 -18.10
CA CYS A 160 -1.92 0.02 -17.09
C CYS A 160 -1.64 -0.67 -15.75
N LEU A 161 -0.77 -0.07 -14.92
CA LEU A 161 -0.74 -0.39 -13.50
C LEU A 161 -1.89 0.32 -12.77
N ILE A 162 -2.54 -0.41 -11.88
CA ILE A 162 -3.61 0.06 -11.00
C ILE A 162 -3.06 0.27 -9.60
N VAL A 163 -3.38 1.43 -9.03
CA VAL A 163 -3.14 1.80 -7.64
C VAL A 163 -4.47 1.69 -6.91
N ALA A 164 -4.63 0.67 -6.07
CA ALA A 164 -5.80 0.51 -5.21
C ALA A 164 -5.47 1.01 -3.80
N ILE A 165 -6.34 1.84 -3.24
CA ILE A 165 -6.13 2.49 -1.94
C ILE A 165 -7.33 2.22 -1.05
N GLY A 166 -7.10 1.65 0.13
CA GLY A 166 -8.10 1.48 1.17
C GLY A 166 -8.14 2.69 2.11
N MET A 167 -9.36 3.11 2.46
CA MET A 167 -9.63 4.30 3.26
C MET A 167 -10.22 3.97 4.63
N SER A 168 -10.09 4.90 5.58
CA SER A 168 -10.68 4.79 6.92
C SER A 168 -12.22 4.87 6.94
N ASN A 169 -12.83 5.39 5.88
CA ASN A 169 -14.29 5.45 5.70
C ASN A 169 -14.86 4.22 4.98
N GLY A 170 -14.04 3.18 4.78
CA GLY A 170 -14.45 1.92 4.18
C GLY A 170 -14.58 1.92 2.66
N HIS A 171 -14.08 2.97 2.00
CA HIS A 171 -13.94 3.00 0.54
C HIS A 171 -12.64 2.34 0.09
N VAL A 172 -12.70 1.69 -1.07
CA VAL A 172 -11.53 1.33 -1.87
C VAL A 172 -11.56 2.14 -3.15
N VAL A 173 -10.47 2.83 -3.44
CA VAL A 173 -10.33 3.79 -4.53
C VAL A 173 -9.29 3.30 -5.52
N PHE A 174 -9.61 3.33 -6.82
CA PHE A 174 -8.75 2.82 -7.88
C PHE A 174 -8.24 3.95 -8.78
N PHE A 175 -6.93 4.08 -8.87
CA PHE A 175 -6.23 5.02 -9.76
C PHE A 175 -5.41 4.28 -10.81
N THR A 176 -5.12 4.95 -11.91
CA THR A 176 -4.04 4.55 -12.82
C THR A 176 -2.67 4.95 -12.27
N GLU A 177 -1.60 4.39 -12.82
CA GLU A 177 -0.21 4.82 -12.57
C GLU A 177 0.03 6.33 -12.75
N ARG A 178 -0.78 7.00 -13.58
CA ARG A 178 -0.71 8.46 -13.82
C ARG A 178 -1.52 9.27 -12.80
N GLY A 179 -2.10 8.62 -11.80
CA GLY A 179 -2.95 9.24 -10.78
C GLY A 179 -4.32 9.67 -11.29
N VAL A 180 -4.83 9.06 -12.36
CA VAL A 180 -6.21 9.29 -12.83
C VAL A 180 -7.15 8.38 -12.05
N LEU A 181 -8.11 8.97 -11.32
CA LEU A 181 -9.15 8.25 -10.60
C LEU A 181 -10.08 7.54 -11.58
N LEU A 182 -10.24 6.22 -11.44
CA LEU A 182 -11.09 5.41 -12.31
C LEU A 182 -12.46 5.12 -11.69
N PHE A 183 -12.45 4.59 -10.49
CA PHE A 183 -13.61 3.99 -9.83
C PHE A 183 -13.35 3.95 -8.32
N TYR A 184 -14.42 3.95 -7.53
CA TYR A 184 -14.35 3.70 -6.10
C TYR A 184 -15.62 3.01 -5.62
N GLU A 185 -15.49 2.19 -4.58
CA GLU A 185 -16.62 1.46 -4.02
C GLU A 185 -16.50 1.37 -2.49
N GLN A 186 -17.64 1.46 -1.82
CA GLN A 186 -17.71 1.37 -0.37
C GLN A 186 -18.00 -0.07 0.05
N PHE A 187 -17.00 -0.72 0.64
CA PHE A 187 -17.12 -2.10 1.14
C PHE A 187 -17.64 -2.15 2.58
N SER A 188 -17.45 -1.08 3.35
CA SER A 188 -17.84 -1.00 4.76
C SER A 188 -18.12 0.45 5.19
N GLU A 189 -18.82 0.60 6.30
CA GLU A 189 -18.91 1.89 7.02
C GLU A 189 -17.67 2.11 7.92
N SER A 190 -16.83 1.10 8.08
CA SER A 190 -15.61 1.11 8.90
C SER A 190 -14.34 1.05 8.06
N GLU A 191 -13.21 1.34 8.67
CA GLU A 191 -11.91 1.36 8.01
C GLU A 191 -11.56 0.07 7.27
N ILE A 192 -10.96 0.22 6.09
CA ILE A 192 -10.34 -0.90 5.37
C ILE A 192 -9.00 -1.20 6.04
N TYR A 193 -8.79 -2.42 6.52
CA TYR A 193 -7.54 -2.83 7.15
C TYR A 193 -6.49 -3.28 6.16
N ASN A 194 -6.91 -3.94 5.08
CA ASN A 194 -6.00 -4.42 4.07
C ASN A 194 -6.70 -4.54 2.72
N VAL A 195 -5.95 -4.29 1.66
CA VAL A 195 -6.32 -4.57 0.28
C VAL A 195 -5.15 -5.34 -0.31
N THR A 196 -5.40 -6.58 -0.74
CA THR A 196 -4.36 -7.40 -1.39
C THR A 196 -4.88 -7.89 -2.73
N PHE A 197 -3.99 -7.92 -3.72
CA PHE A 197 -4.25 -8.56 -4.99
C PHE A 197 -3.32 -9.74 -5.11
N ASP A 198 -3.87 -10.93 -4.90
CA ASP A 198 -3.11 -12.16 -4.89
C ASP A 198 -3.30 -12.88 -6.23
N GLN A 199 -2.18 -13.32 -6.80
CA GLN A 199 -2.15 -14.16 -8.00
C GLN A 199 -1.59 -15.52 -7.62
N THR A 200 -2.39 -16.56 -7.81
CA THR A 200 -1.98 -17.95 -7.77
C THR A 200 -1.80 -18.48 -9.20
N GLU A 201 -1.35 -19.73 -9.35
CA GLU A 201 -1.18 -20.36 -10.67
C GLU A 201 -2.49 -20.40 -11.47
N ASP A 202 -3.62 -20.57 -10.78
CA ASP A 202 -4.93 -20.79 -11.39
C ASP A 202 -5.93 -19.63 -11.19
N SER A 203 -5.62 -18.65 -10.34
CA SER A 203 -6.55 -17.58 -10.01
C SER A 203 -5.88 -16.24 -9.69
N GLN A 204 -6.62 -15.16 -9.92
CA GLN A 204 -6.30 -13.82 -9.43
C GLN A 204 -7.46 -13.37 -8.56
N GLN A 205 -7.18 -12.73 -7.42
CA GLN A 205 -8.24 -12.25 -6.55
C GLN A 205 -7.82 -10.99 -5.81
N LEU A 206 -8.64 -9.96 -5.90
CA LEU A 206 -8.57 -8.82 -4.99
C LEU A 206 -9.33 -9.18 -3.72
N THR A 207 -8.67 -9.07 -2.58
CA THR A 207 -9.26 -9.27 -1.26
C THR A 207 -9.28 -7.96 -0.51
N VAL A 208 -10.45 -7.56 -0.02
CA VAL A 208 -10.63 -6.40 0.85
C VAL A 208 -10.98 -6.87 2.25
N VAL A 209 -10.23 -6.40 3.24
CA VAL A 209 -10.36 -6.81 4.63
C VAL A 209 -10.84 -5.64 5.46
N THR A 210 -11.86 -5.89 6.28
CA THR A 210 -12.42 -4.91 7.21
C THR A 210 -12.39 -5.47 8.63
N SER A 211 -12.87 -4.68 9.59
CA SER A 211 -12.98 -5.12 10.99
C SER A 211 -13.94 -6.28 11.23
N ALA A 212 -14.90 -6.51 10.33
CA ALA A 212 -15.95 -7.51 10.51
C ALA A 212 -15.93 -8.61 9.45
N ASP A 213 -15.52 -8.29 8.22
CA ASP A 213 -15.71 -9.15 7.06
C ASP A 213 -14.49 -9.13 6.12
N PHE A 214 -14.41 -10.19 5.31
CA PHE A 214 -13.55 -10.28 4.14
C PHE A 214 -14.43 -10.20 2.89
N PHE A 215 -13.96 -9.48 1.87
CA PHE A 215 -14.62 -9.41 0.58
C PHE A 215 -13.66 -9.95 -0.47
N ALA A 216 -14.07 -11.04 -1.10
CA ALA A 216 -13.41 -11.64 -2.24
C ALA A 216 -14.04 -11.03 -3.49
N VAL A 217 -13.31 -10.15 -4.17
CA VAL A 217 -13.83 -9.46 -5.37
C VAL A 217 -13.65 -10.37 -6.57
N ASP A 218 -14.69 -10.50 -7.39
CA ASP A 218 -14.62 -11.28 -8.63
C ASP A 218 -13.64 -10.60 -9.61
N PRO A 219 -12.58 -11.31 -10.05
CA PRO A 219 -11.54 -10.72 -10.87
C PRO A 219 -12.04 -10.32 -12.27
N ILE A 220 -13.02 -11.02 -12.82
CA ILE A 220 -13.57 -10.74 -14.16
C ILE A 220 -14.42 -9.48 -14.11
N SER A 221 -15.28 -9.37 -13.09
CA SER A 221 -16.12 -8.21 -12.82
C SER A 221 -15.25 -6.97 -12.60
N LEU A 222 -14.24 -7.06 -11.71
CA LEU A 222 -13.29 -5.99 -11.44
C LEU A 222 -12.54 -5.53 -12.70
N HIS A 223 -11.98 -6.49 -13.47
CA HIS A 223 -11.27 -6.19 -14.71
C HIS A 223 -12.16 -5.45 -15.71
N SER A 224 -13.38 -5.94 -15.92
CA SER A 224 -14.33 -5.35 -16.86
C SER A 224 -14.75 -3.93 -16.42
N THR A 225 -14.94 -3.71 -15.12
CA THR A 225 -15.35 -2.42 -14.55
C THR A 225 -14.22 -1.40 -14.67
N LEU A 226 -12.98 -1.77 -14.32
CA LEU A 226 -11.82 -0.87 -14.45
C LEU A 226 -11.52 -0.53 -15.91
N LEU A 227 -11.64 -1.49 -16.83
CA LEU A 227 -11.41 -1.25 -18.25
C LEU A 227 -12.47 -0.32 -18.87
N LYS A 228 -13.75 -0.52 -18.50
CA LYS A 228 -14.85 0.38 -18.90
C LYS A 228 -14.65 1.78 -18.33
N ALA A 229 -14.30 1.90 -17.05
CA ALA A 229 -14.03 3.17 -16.40
C ALA A 229 -12.88 3.93 -17.06
N LYS A 230 -11.74 3.24 -17.29
CA LYS A 230 -10.58 3.79 -18.00
C LYS A 230 -10.97 4.31 -19.38
N SER A 231 -11.73 3.53 -20.15
CA SER A 231 -12.17 3.91 -21.49
C SER A 231 -13.11 5.12 -21.49
N ALA A 232 -14.08 5.17 -20.56
CA ALA A 232 -15.04 6.27 -20.44
C ALA A 232 -14.36 7.56 -20.01
N ILE A 233 -13.43 7.50 -19.05
CA ILE A 233 -12.66 8.66 -18.59
C ILE A 233 -11.70 9.15 -19.67
N ALA A 234 -11.02 8.24 -20.38
CA ALA A 234 -10.11 8.62 -21.48
C ALA A 234 -10.84 9.34 -22.62
N LYS A 235 -12.13 9.04 -22.83
CA LYS A 235 -13.00 9.72 -23.81
C LYS A 235 -13.74 10.94 -23.23
N SER A 236 -13.54 11.26 -21.96
CA SER A 236 -14.27 12.31 -21.24
C SER A 236 -15.80 12.14 -21.30
N GLU A 237 -16.29 10.90 -21.34
CA GLU A 237 -17.72 10.58 -21.43
C GLU A 237 -18.41 10.63 -20.06
N LYS A 238 -17.71 10.22 -19.00
CA LYS A 238 -18.22 10.16 -17.63
C LYS A 238 -17.13 10.48 -16.61
N THR A 239 -17.53 11.00 -15.46
CA THR A 239 -16.64 11.18 -14.30
C THR A 239 -16.53 9.90 -13.48
N ALA A 240 -15.49 9.79 -12.64
CA ALA A 240 -15.36 8.66 -11.72
C ALA A 240 -16.53 8.55 -10.74
N GLU A 241 -17.13 9.67 -10.33
CA GLU A 241 -18.32 9.69 -9.47
C GLU A 241 -19.54 9.08 -10.18
N GLU A 242 -19.78 9.45 -11.44
CA GLU A 242 -20.86 8.88 -12.25
C GLU A 242 -20.65 7.39 -12.52
N LEU A 243 -19.41 6.99 -12.76
CA LEU A 243 -19.04 5.58 -12.95
C LEU A 243 -19.25 4.78 -11.68
N SER A 244 -18.86 5.32 -10.52
CA SER A 244 -19.00 4.64 -9.21
C SER A 244 -20.46 4.52 -8.75
N LYS A 245 -21.37 5.30 -9.33
CA LYS A 245 -22.82 5.16 -9.12
C LYS A 245 -23.52 4.23 -10.11
N SER A 246 -22.85 3.83 -11.19
CA SER A 246 -23.47 3.08 -12.30
C SER A 246 -22.82 1.75 -12.62
N LEU A 247 -21.56 1.58 -12.27
CA LEU A 247 -20.85 0.31 -12.33
C LEU A 247 -20.87 -0.32 -10.95
N GLU A 248 -20.91 -1.64 -10.93
CA GLU A 248 -20.85 -2.46 -9.73
C GLU A 248 -19.75 -3.49 -9.93
N VAL A 249 -19.17 -3.97 -8.83
CA VAL A 249 -18.24 -5.09 -8.85
C VAL A 249 -18.86 -6.24 -8.07
N ASP A 250 -18.81 -7.44 -8.64
CA ASP A 250 -19.32 -8.62 -7.96
C ASP A 250 -18.38 -9.01 -6.82
N VAL A 251 -18.94 -9.19 -5.62
CA VAL A 251 -18.18 -9.43 -4.39
C VAL A 251 -18.79 -10.57 -3.58
N ASP A 252 -17.94 -11.51 -3.17
CA ASP A 252 -18.27 -12.55 -2.21
C ASP A 252 -17.89 -12.09 -0.80
N ARG A 253 -18.90 -11.83 0.03
CA ARG A 253 -18.69 -11.48 1.44
C ARG A 253 -18.50 -12.74 2.28
N LEU A 254 -17.27 -12.94 2.75
CA LEU A 254 -16.86 -14.03 3.62
C LEU A 254 -16.84 -13.55 5.08
N LYS A 255 -17.66 -14.19 5.92
CA LYS A 255 -17.73 -13.89 7.35
C LYS A 255 -16.74 -14.78 8.12
N PRO A 256 -15.92 -14.22 9.03
CA PRO A 256 -15.06 -15.03 9.88
C PRO A 256 -15.88 -15.95 10.79
N GLU A 257 -15.45 -17.20 10.91
CA GLU A 257 -16.04 -18.13 11.87
C GLU A 257 -15.67 -17.70 13.31
N LYS A 258 -16.57 -16.97 13.97
CA LYS A 258 -16.53 -16.60 15.40
C LYS A 258 -15.36 -15.69 15.81
N SER A 259 -15.47 -14.39 15.57
CA SER A 259 -14.75 -13.38 16.36
C SER A 259 -15.74 -12.56 17.20
N LYS A 260 -15.74 -12.74 18.53
CA LYS A 260 -16.50 -11.85 19.44
C LYS A 260 -15.91 -10.43 19.49
N ASN A 261 -14.68 -10.25 18.98
CA ASN A 261 -13.89 -9.02 19.11
C ASN A 261 -13.45 -8.43 17.75
N GLY A 262 -14.08 -8.83 16.64
CA GLY A 262 -13.71 -8.40 15.29
C GLY A 262 -12.34 -8.93 14.83
N ILE A 263 -11.98 -8.60 13.59
CA ILE A 263 -10.67 -8.83 12.99
C ILE A 263 -9.78 -7.64 13.38
N ARG A 264 -8.66 -7.89 14.09
CA ARG A 264 -7.73 -6.84 14.52
C ARG A 264 -6.46 -6.77 13.68
N HIS A 265 -5.99 -7.92 13.22
CA HIS A 265 -4.79 -8.06 12.41
C HIS A 265 -5.02 -9.18 11.41
N VAL A 266 -4.63 -8.96 10.15
CA VAL A 266 -4.64 -10.01 9.12
C VAL A 266 -3.21 -10.19 8.63
N LEU A 267 -2.71 -11.40 8.84
CA LEU A 267 -1.41 -11.83 8.34
C LEU A 267 -1.68 -12.82 7.20
N PHE A 268 -1.43 -12.40 5.96
CA PHE A 268 -1.43 -13.31 4.84
C PHE A 268 -0.08 -14.03 4.81
N THR A 269 -0.04 -15.30 5.22
CA THR A 269 1.13 -16.16 5.07
C THR A 269 1.06 -16.87 3.71
N GLY A 270 0.99 -16.10 2.63
CA GLY A 270 1.13 -16.61 1.27
C GLY A 270 2.62 -16.70 0.92
N VAL A 271 3.01 -17.77 0.24
CA VAL A 271 4.36 -17.84 -0.35
C VAL A 271 4.35 -16.91 -1.56
N HIS A 272 5.03 -15.76 -1.47
CA HIS A 272 5.29 -14.92 -2.64
C HIS A 272 6.27 -15.66 -3.56
N CYS A 273 5.76 -16.50 -4.45
CA CYS A 273 6.56 -17.18 -5.46
C CYS A 273 6.88 -16.22 -6.61
N GLN A 274 8.13 -16.19 -7.05
CA GLN A 274 8.50 -15.59 -8.34
C GLN A 274 7.74 -16.31 -9.46
N SER A 275 7.14 -15.53 -10.36
CA SER A 275 6.47 -16.02 -11.56
C SER A 275 7.38 -16.95 -12.36
N SER A 276 6.94 -18.18 -12.61
CA SER A 276 7.58 -19.06 -13.60
C SER A 276 6.61 -19.36 -14.74
N PHE A 277 6.97 -18.93 -15.94
CA PHE A 277 6.25 -19.13 -17.21
C PHE A 277 6.35 -20.58 -17.69
N LYS A 278 5.87 -21.53 -16.89
CA LYS A 278 5.76 -22.92 -17.32
C LYS A 278 4.39 -23.44 -16.95
N GLN A 279 3.41 -23.13 -17.80
CA GLN A 279 2.44 -24.10 -18.33
C GLN A 279 1.35 -23.37 -19.12
N TYR A 280 1.59 -23.26 -20.42
CA TYR A 280 0.55 -23.49 -21.42
C TYR A 280 0.58 -24.97 -21.81
#